data_AF-A0A8W8HM35-F1
#
_entry.id   AF-A0A8W8HM35-F1
#
_cell.length_a   1.000
_cell.length_b   1.000
_cell.length_c   1.000
_cell.angle_alpha   90.00
_cell.angle_beta   90.00
_cell.angle_gamma   90.00
#
_symmetry.space_group_name_H-M   'P 1'
#
loop_
_entity.id
_entity.type
_entity.pdbx_description
1 polymer ?
#
loop_
_entity_poly.entity_id
_entity_poly.type
_entity_poly.pdbx_seq_one_letter_code
_entity_poly.pdbx_strand_id
1 'polypeptide(L)'
;MNAFCFLFLFGQLALSSGAINDIECTHSHHRHHARGTAYYPADDPIEGGFVDMRDHPLMTLQDYLEGRAAHVSVAMDNHAGIPYGTHVCIPELNRKYHRFIDFVVVDTGSAFYGKGYSRIDICVRNRQLSFDDTINGPLTLAFH
;
A
#
# COMPACT_ATOMS: atom_id res chain seq x y z
N MET A 1 -10.79 48.21 37.18
CA MET A 1 -10.60 47.85 35.76
C MET A 1 -9.34 47.01 35.66
N ASN A 2 -9.45 45.68 35.75
CA ASN A 2 -8.32 44.78 35.56
C ASN A 2 -8.56 44.02 34.26
N ALA A 3 -7.75 44.34 33.24
CA ALA A 3 -7.87 43.77 31.92
C ALA A 3 -7.40 42.31 31.92
N PHE A 4 -8.29 41.46 31.44
CA PHE A 4 -8.04 40.07 31.05
C PHE A 4 -6.87 39.99 30.06
N CYS A 5 -5.90 39.13 30.32
CA CYS A 5 -4.95 38.66 29.31
C CYS A 5 -5.16 37.16 29.14
N PHE A 6 -6.13 36.78 28.28
CA PHE A 6 -6.28 35.42 27.78
C PHE A 6 -5.25 35.25 26.66
N LEU A 7 -4.09 34.66 26.97
CA LEU A 7 -3.21 34.12 25.94
C LEU A 7 -3.89 32.88 25.35
N PHE A 8 -4.55 33.05 24.22
CA PHE A 8 -4.92 31.94 23.34
C PHE A 8 -3.63 31.33 22.78
N LEU A 9 -3.20 30.19 23.33
CA LEU A 9 -2.27 29.29 22.64
C LEU A 9 -3.00 28.69 21.42
N PHE A 10 -2.87 29.35 20.28
CA PHE A 10 -3.11 28.68 19.00
C PHE A 10 -1.93 27.74 18.73
N GLY A 11 -2.06 26.49 19.18
CA GLY A 11 -1.19 25.41 18.72
C GLY A 11 -1.48 25.14 17.25
N GLN A 12 -0.73 25.78 16.35
CA GLN A 12 -0.73 25.40 14.94
C GLN A 12 0.01 24.05 14.82
N LEU A 13 -0.75 22.97 14.61
CA LEU A 13 -0.20 21.74 14.05
C LEU A 13 0.24 22.04 12.61
N ALA A 14 1.49 22.46 12.43
CA ALA A 14 2.13 22.43 11.13
C ALA A 14 2.40 20.95 10.78
N LEU A 15 1.47 20.30 10.07
CA LEU A 15 1.83 19.11 9.31
C LEU A 15 2.96 19.52 8.35
N SER A 16 4.13 18.90 8.48
CA SER A 16 5.27 19.22 7.62
C SER A 16 4.89 18.92 6.17
N SER A 17 5.33 19.77 5.23
CA SER A 17 5.11 19.56 3.80
C SER A 17 5.63 18.20 3.32
N GLY A 18 6.66 17.66 3.96
CA GLY A 18 7.17 16.31 3.71
C GLY A 18 6.12 15.22 3.97
N ALA A 19 5.44 15.26 5.11
CA ALA A 19 4.43 14.26 5.44
C ALA A 19 3.25 14.25 4.45
N ILE A 20 2.84 15.42 3.95
CA ILE A 20 1.77 15.51 2.93
C ILE A 20 2.26 14.94 1.59
N ASN A 21 3.51 15.24 1.20
CA ASN A 21 4.11 14.71 -0.02
C ASN A 21 4.21 13.18 -0.02
N ASP A 22 4.55 12.59 1.14
CA ASP A 22 4.62 11.14 1.31
C ASP A 22 3.23 10.49 1.17
N ILE A 23 2.18 11.09 1.75
CA ILE A 23 0.80 10.60 1.59
C ILE A 23 0.36 10.63 0.13
N GLU A 24 0.68 11.71 -0.58
CA GLU A 24 0.26 11.95 -1.96
C GLU A 24 1.18 11.29 -3.01
N CYS A 25 2.28 10.67 -2.56
CA CYS A 25 3.28 10.03 -3.41
C CYS A 25 3.86 10.99 -4.47
N THR A 26 4.06 12.26 -4.12
CA THR A 26 4.42 13.32 -5.10
C THR A 26 5.87 13.27 -5.55
N HIS A 27 6.70 12.46 -4.87
CA HIS A 27 8.11 12.26 -5.21
C HIS A 27 8.35 11.32 -6.40
N SER A 28 7.36 10.52 -6.80
CA SER A 28 7.48 9.60 -7.94
C SER A 28 6.93 10.19 -9.23
N HIS A 29 7.74 10.16 -10.29
CA HIS A 29 7.34 10.56 -11.64
C HIS A 29 6.77 9.41 -12.49
N HIS A 30 6.92 8.15 -12.02
CA HIS A 30 6.47 6.95 -12.70
C HIS A 30 5.12 6.51 -12.13
N ARG A 31 4.04 7.13 -12.62
CA ARG A 31 2.68 6.90 -12.15
C ARG A 31 1.86 6.13 -13.16
N HIS A 32 1.16 5.12 -12.67
CA HIS A 32 0.28 4.27 -13.48
C HIS A 32 -1.10 4.17 -12.85
N HIS A 33 -2.13 4.10 -13.69
CA HIS A 33 -3.48 3.75 -13.23
C HIS A 33 -3.65 2.24 -13.29
N ALA A 34 -4.06 1.65 -12.18
CA ALA A 34 -4.30 0.23 -12.04
C ALA A 34 -5.68 -0.05 -11.47
N ARG A 35 -6.17 -1.26 -11.69
CA ARG A 35 -7.24 -1.83 -10.88
C ARG A 35 -6.63 -2.67 -9.76
N GLY A 36 -6.89 -2.26 -8.52
CA GLY A 36 -6.54 -3.02 -7.34
C GLY A 36 -7.49 -4.19 -7.08
N THR A 37 -6.93 -5.23 -6.50
CA THR A 37 -7.63 -6.32 -5.82
C THR A 37 -6.91 -6.64 -4.52
N ALA A 38 -7.53 -7.46 -3.69
CA ALA A 38 -6.90 -8.02 -2.51
C ALA A 38 -6.88 -9.55 -2.58
N TYR A 39 -5.79 -10.14 -2.08
CA TYR A 39 -5.66 -11.57 -1.84
C TYR A 39 -5.26 -11.80 -0.38
N TYR A 40 -5.49 -13.00 0.14
CA TYR A 40 -5.05 -13.36 1.49
C TYR A 40 -4.34 -14.71 1.47
N PRO A 41 -3.23 -14.86 2.20
CA PRO A 41 -2.57 -16.15 2.37
C PRO A 41 -3.51 -17.18 3.00
N ALA A 42 -3.59 -18.37 2.42
CA ALA A 42 -4.28 -19.51 3.01
C ALA A 42 -3.53 -20.81 2.79
N ASP A 43 -3.75 -21.78 3.67
CA ASP A 43 -3.17 -23.13 3.57
C ASP A 43 -3.94 -23.98 2.56
N ASP A 44 -4.02 -23.52 1.32
CA ASP A 44 -4.56 -24.30 0.22
C ASP A 44 -3.83 -24.02 -1.10
N PRO A 45 -3.87 -24.97 -2.05
CA PRO A 45 -3.12 -24.85 -3.31
C PRO A 45 -3.57 -23.71 -4.22
N ILE A 46 -4.74 -23.08 -3.97
CA ILE A 46 -5.31 -22.04 -4.82
C ILE A 46 -4.79 -20.66 -4.38
N GLU A 47 -4.69 -20.43 -3.08
CA GLU A 47 -4.27 -19.13 -2.51
C GLU A 47 -2.75 -18.93 -2.45
N GLY A 48 -1.96 -19.89 -2.97
CA GLY A 48 -0.50 -19.74 -3.13
C GLY A 48 0.32 -19.91 -1.85
N GLY A 49 -0.31 -20.18 -0.71
CA GLY A 49 0.36 -20.40 0.57
C GLY A 49 0.70 -19.11 1.32
N PHE A 50 1.74 -19.17 2.17
CA PHE A 50 2.14 -18.07 3.06
C PHE A 50 3.45 -17.38 2.65
N VAL A 51 3.97 -17.71 1.48
CA VAL A 51 5.25 -17.21 0.97
C VAL A 51 5.10 -16.59 -0.41
N ASP A 52 6.01 -15.68 -0.74
CA ASP A 52 6.07 -14.98 -2.01
C ASP A 52 6.76 -15.82 -3.11
N MET A 53 6.93 -15.25 -4.31
CA MET A 53 7.55 -15.92 -5.46
C MET A 53 9.02 -16.38 -5.23
N ARG A 54 9.64 -15.99 -4.11
CA ARG A 54 11.01 -16.34 -3.69
C ARG A 54 11.04 -17.07 -2.35
N ASP A 55 9.93 -17.66 -1.92
CA ASP A 55 9.79 -18.41 -0.67
C ASP A 55 10.00 -17.56 0.61
N HIS A 56 9.89 -16.23 0.53
CA HIS A 56 9.91 -15.38 1.72
C HIS A 56 8.50 -15.18 2.29
N PRO A 57 8.33 -15.01 3.62
CA PRO A 57 7.01 -14.80 4.21
C PRO A 57 6.28 -13.58 3.64
N LEU A 58 5.00 -13.75 3.30
CA LEU A 58 4.15 -12.65 2.88
C LEU A 58 3.81 -11.71 4.05
N MET A 59 3.84 -10.41 3.78
CA MET A 59 3.61 -9.36 4.75
C MET A 59 2.27 -8.68 4.47
N THR A 60 1.31 -8.88 5.37
CA THR A 60 -0.06 -8.38 5.16
C THR A 60 -0.17 -6.90 5.49
N LEU A 61 -1.13 -6.21 4.86
CA LEU A 61 -1.46 -4.81 5.16
C LEU A 61 -1.73 -4.62 6.65
N GLN A 62 -2.45 -5.53 7.29
CA GLN A 62 -2.80 -5.40 8.71
C GLN A 62 -1.59 -5.61 9.62
N ASP A 63 -0.65 -6.49 9.24
CA ASP A 63 0.59 -6.65 10.01
C ASP A 63 1.47 -5.41 9.92
N TYR A 64 1.53 -4.76 8.75
CA TYR A 64 2.20 -3.46 8.61
C TYR A 64 1.54 -2.37 9.46
N LEU A 65 0.20 -2.26 9.41
CA LEU A 65 -0.53 -1.25 10.18
C LEU A 65 -0.37 -1.43 11.70
N GLU A 66 -0.23 -2.67 12.16
CA GLU A 66 0.05 -3.04 13.55
C GLU A 66 1.54 -2.95 13.93
N GLY A 67 2.42 -2.59 12.99
CA GLY A 67 3.86 -2.47 13.22
C GLY A 67 4.61 -3.80 13.34
N ARG A 68 4.01 -4.89 12.86
CA ARG A 68 4.58 -6.25 12.86
C ARG A 68 5.30 -6.61 11.56
N ALA A 69 5.08 -5.84 10.49
CA ALA A 69 5.75 -5.99 9.22
C ALA A 69 6.40 -4.67 8.77
N ALA A 70 7.53 -4.77 8.07
CA ALA A 70 8.27 -3.60 7.58
C ALA A 70 7.67 -3.00 6.29
N HIS A 71 6.91 -3.79 5.55
CA HIS A 71 6.23 -3.39 4.31
C HIS A 71 4.97 -4.25 4.10
N VAL A 72 4.23 -3.97 3.04
CA VAL A 72 3.08 -4.76 2.57
C VAL A 72 3.46 -5.45 1.27
N SER A 73 3.30 -6.77 1.21
CA SER A 73 3.53 -7.56 0.00
C SER A 73 2.44 -7.27 -1.03
N VAL A 74 2.84 -7.05 -2.28
CA VAL A 74 1.92 -6.95 -3.40
C VAL A 74 2.32 -7.89 -4.53
N ALA A 75 1.30 -8.38 -5.25
CA ALA A 75 1.46 -9.18 -6.44
C ALA A 75 1.24 -8.33 -7.71
N MET A 76 2.14 -8.48 -8.68
CA MET A 76 2.08 -7.78 -9.97
C MET A 76 2.61 -8.68 -11.11
N ASP A 77 2.51 -8.20 -12.35
CA ASP A 77 3.03 -8.90 -13.53
C ASP A 77 4.57 -8.94 -13.53
N ASN A 78 5.14 -10.13 -13.27
CA ASN A 78 6.59 -10.35 -13.25
C ASN A 78 7.25 -10.36 -14.64
N HIS A 79 6.48 -10.28 -15.74
CA HIS A 79 7.00 -10.13 -17.10
C HIS A 79 7.00 -8.67 -17.57
N ALA A 80 6.48 -7.73 -16.76
CA ALA A 80 6.37 -6.32 -17.10
C ALA A 80 7.68 -5.53 -17.02
N GLY A 81 8.78 -6.18 -16.63
CA GLY A 81 10.05 -5.53 -16.32
C GLY A 81 10.05 -4.80 -14.97
N ILE A 82 9.09 -5.08 -14.08
CA ILE A 82 9.06 -4.58 -12.71
C ILE A 82 9.96 -5.50 -11.86
N PRO A 83 11.07 -5.02 -11.30
CA PRO A 83 11.93 -5.83 -10.44
C PRO A 83 11.22 -6.31 -9.17
N TYR A 84 11.55 -7.51 -8.71
CA TYR A 84 11.23 -7.94 -7.34
C TYR A 84 11.87 -6.97 -6.33
N GLY A 85 11.13 -6.59 -5.30
CA GLY A 85 11.56 -5.63 -4.28
C GLY A 85 11.27 -4.18 -4.64
N THR A 86 10.63 -3.90 -5.78
CA THR A 86 10.27 -2.52 -6.15
C THR A 86 9.23 -1.96 -5.19
N HIS A 87 9.50 -0.76 -4.67
CA HIS A 87 8.61 -0.03 -3.79
C HIS A 87 7.56 0.75 -4.57
N VAL A 88 6.33 0.70 -4.09
CA VAL A 88 5.17 1.34 -4.69
C VAL A 88 4.44 2.15 -3.63
N CYS A 89 4.17 3.41 -3.92
CA CYS A 89 3.33 4.26 -3.11
C CYS A 89 1.92 4.32 -3.71
N ILE A 90 0.89 4.11 -2.88
CA ILE A 90 -0.52 4.09 -3.27
C ILE A 90 -1.28 5.15 -2.48
N PRO A 91 -1.53 6.35 -3.05
CA PRO A 91 -2.07 7.48 -2.29
C PRO A 91 -3.49 7.22 -1.79
N GLU A 92 -4.30 6.44 -2.50
CA GLU A 92 -5.65 6.08 -2.06
C GLU A 92 -5.64 5.34 -0.71
N LEU A 93 -4.69 4.41 -0.52
CA LEU A 93 -4.55 3.71 0.76
C LEU A 93 -3.86 4.58 1.81
N ASN A 94 -2.87 5.38 1.44
CA ASN A 94 -2.24 6.31 2.37
C ASN A 94 -3.26 7.29 2.97
N ARG A 95 -4.16 7.84 2.14
CA ARG A 95 -5.24 8.74 2.59
C ARG A 95 -6.22 8.02 3.51
N LYS A 96 -6.61 6.78 3.18
CA LYS A 96 -7.52 5.98 4.01
C LYS A 96 -6.98 5.74 5.42
N TYR A 97 -5.70 5.39 5.53
CA TYR A 97 -5.08 5.07 6.81
C TYR A 97 -4.36 6.25 7.46
N HIS A 98 -4.41 7.43 6.82
CA HIS A 98 -3.77 8.67 7.27
C HIS A 98 -2.26 8.52 7.57
N ARG A 99 -1.57 7.65 6.82
CA ARG A 99 -0.13 7.39 6.97
C ARG A 99 0.47 6.87 5.67
N PHE A 100 1.77 7.05 5.51
CA PHE A 100 2.51 6.39 4.44
C PHE A 100 2.55 4.87 4.68
N ILE A 101 2.24 4.11 3.63
CA ILE A 101 2.30 2.66 3.60
C ILE A 101 3.27 2.24 2.51
N ASP A 102 4.28 1.48 2.91
CA ASP A 102 5.28 0.96 2.00
C ASP A 102 4.79 -0.35 1.39
N PHE A 103 4.46 -0.35 0.10
CA PHE A 103 4.10 -1.56 -0.65
C PHE A 103 5.28 -2.04 -1.47
N VAL A 104 5.54 -3.34 -1.51
CA VAL A 104 6.69 -3.92 -2.20
C VAL A 104 6.26 -5.05 -3.11
N VAL A 105 6.65 -4.95 -4.38
CA VAL A 105 6.38 -5.97 -5.41
C VAL A 105 7.25 -7.19 -5.12
N VAL A 106 6.66 -8.22 -4.52
CA VAL A 106 7.37 -9.44 -4.15
C VAL A 106 6.71 -10.69 -4.70
N ASP A 107 5.48 -10.58 -5.21
CA ASP A 107 4.68 -11.74 -5.58
C ASP A 107 4.08 -11.62 -6.98
N THR A 108 3.55 -12.72 -7.50
CA THR A 108 2.92 -12.82 -8.81
C THR A 108 1.92 -13.97 -8.84
N GLY A 109 1.04 -13.96 -9.83
CA GLY A 109 0.11 -15.06 -10.08
C GLY A 109 -0.27 -15.12 -11.55
N SER A 110 -0.80 -16.26 -11.99
CA SER A 110 -1.20 -16.47 -13.39
C SER A 110 -2.21 -15.43 -13.90
N ALA A 111 -3.04 -14.86 -13.00
CA ALA A 111 -3.98 -13.78 -13.31
C ALA A 111 -3.31 -12.45 -13.71
N PHE A 112 -2.02 -12.27 -13.39
CA PHE A 112 -1.26 -11.05 -13.66
C PHE A 112 -0.45 -11.11 -14.95
N TYR A 113 -0.34 -12.27 -15.62
CA TYR A 113 0.43 -12.38 -16.86
C TYR A 113 -0.12 -11.47 -17.97
N GLY A 114 0.76 -10.62 -18.51
CA GLY A 114 0.42 -9.66 -19.56
C GLY A 114 -0.45 -8.49 -19.08
N LYS A 115 -0.54 -8.25 -17.77
CA LYS A 115 -1.27 -7.11 -17.20
C LYS A 115 -0.38 -5.89 -16.97
N GLY A 116 0.93 -6.04 -17.00
CA GLY A 116 1.86 -4.94 -16.82
C GLY A 116 1.58 -4.17 -15.53
N TYR A 117 1.51 -2.85 -15.66
CA TYR A 117 1.24 -1.90 -14.58
C TYR A 117 -0.27 -1.68 -14.32
N SER A 118 -1.17 -2.37 -15.04
CA SER A 118 -2.62 -2.11 -14.99
C SER A 118 -3.36 -2.86 -13.88
N ARG A 119 -2.67 -3.77 -13.16
CA ARG A 119 -3.23 -4.60 -12.11
C ARG A 119 -2.24 -4.73 -10.95
N ILE A 120 -2.76 -4.78 -9.74
CA ILE A 120 -2.02 -5.04 -8.51
C ILE A 120 -2.92 -5.83 -7.56
N ASP A 121 -2.36 -6.78 -6.81
CA ASP A 121 -3.02 -7.44 -5.68
C ASP A 121 -2.34 -7.05 -4.38
N ILE A 122 -3.13 -6.63 -3.38
CA ILE A 122 -2.61 -6.27 -2.06
C ILE A 122 -2.82 -7.43 -1.10
N CYS A 123 -1.75 -7.88 -0.45
CA CYS A 123 -1.81 -8.94 0.54
C CYS A 123 -2.52 -8.47 1.82
N VAL A 124 -3.65 -9.09 2.15
CA VAL A 124 -4.41 -8.83 3.38
C VAL A 124 -4.50 -10.08 4.24
N ARG A 125 -4.78 -9.90 5.53
CA ARG A 125 -4.70 -10.99 6.51
C ARG A 125 -5.73 -12.12 6.30
N ASN A 126 -6.91 -11.80 5.77
CA ASN A 126 -7.98 -12.77 5.63
C ASN A 126 -9.04 -12.32 4.62
N ARG A 127 -9.93 -13.25 4.29
CA ARG A 127 -11.05 -13.08 3.37
C ARG A 127 -11.97 -11.90 3.69
N GLN A 128 -12.22 -11.59 4.96
CA GLN A 128 -13.11 -10.46 5.29
C GLN A 128 -12.47 -9.14 4.84
N LEU A 129 -11.17 -9.00 5.04
CA LEU A 129 -10.41 -7.81 4.66
C LEU A 129 -10.18 -7.71 3.15
N SER A 130 -10.30 -8.82 2.42
CA SER A 130 -10.16 -8.79 0.96
C SER A 130 -11.34 -8.13 0.24
N PHE A 131 -12.42 -7.81 0.95
CA PHE A 131 -13.57 -7.07 0.41
C PHE A 131 -13.47 -5.55 0.61
N ASP A 132 -12.30 -5.04 1.01
CA ASP A 132 -12.12 -3.61 1.20
C ASP A 132 -12.30 -2.81 -0.10
N ASP A 133 -13.29 -1.93 -0.16
CA ASP A 133 -13.64 -1.17 -1.37
C ASP A 133 -12.53 -0.23 -1.84
N THR A 134 -11.69 0.26 -0.91
CA THR A 134 -10.57 1.14 -1.28
C THR A 134 -9.47 0.36 -1.97
N ILE A 135 -9.28 -0.91 -1.60
CA ILE A 135 -8.37 -1.81 -2.31
C ILE A 135 -8.97 -2.24 -3.65
N ASN A 136 -10.26 -2.61 -3.67
CA ASN A 136 -10.95 -3.19 -4.81
C ASN A 136 -11.48 -2.13 -5.80
N GLY A 137 -10.63 -1.19 -6.18
CA GLY A 137 -11.01 -0.06 -7.02
C GLY A 137 -9.89 0.44 -7.94
N PRO A 138 -10.10 1.60 -8.58
CA PRO A 138 -9.04 2.31 -9.26
C PRO A 138 -7.98 2.75 -8.25
N LEU A 139 -6.73 2.44 -8.52
CA LEU A 139 -5.57 2.82 -7.72
C LEU A 139 -4.56 3.58 -8.58
N THR A 140 -3.82 4.47 -7.94
CA THR A 140 -2.65 5.11 -8.54
C THR A 140 -1.39 4.47 -8.00
N LEU A 141 -0.57 3.89 -8.88
CA LEU A 141 0.68 3.24 -8.50
C LEU A 141 1.83 4.18 -8.82
N ALA A 142 2.55 4.64 -7.79
CA ALA A 142 3.72 5.49 -7.92
C ALA A 142 4.98 4.69 -7.57
N PHE A 143 5.82 4.39 -8.57
CA PHE A 143 7.01 3.53 -8.41
C PHE A 143 8.25 4.35 -8.05
N HIS A 144 9.09 3.82 -7.15
CA HIS A 144 10.33 4.45 -6.68
C HIS A 144 11.57 3.72 -7.17
#